data_AF-A0A4Y8CAQ8-F1
#
_entry.id   AF-A0A4Y8CAQ8-F1
#
_cell.length_a   1.000
_cell.length_b   1.000
_cell.length_c   1.000
_cell.angle_alpha   90.00
_cell.angle_beta   90.00
_cell.angle_gamma   90.00
#
_symmetry.space_group_name_H-M   'P 1'
#
loop_
_entity.id
_entity.type
_entity.pdbx_description
1 polymer ?
#
loop_
_entity_poly.entity_id
_entity_poly.type
_entity_poly.pdbx_seq_one_letter_code
_entity_poly.pdbx_strand_id
1 'polypeptide(L)'
;LNLLEFVLVLDEKHISLENLKKLRNSINSEGVSSKDTHYILASAMIKSLRGSDVDAAIYYLARLIDAGESADFIARRLVIFSSEDIGNADPNALNLAVSTLEAVKNIGYPEARIILAQCVVYLASTIKSNASYKAINEALNYVKNNEALEIPNYL
;
A
#
# COMPACT_ATOMS: atom_id res chain seq x y z
N LEU A 1 -3.60 -16.96 9.97
CA LEU A 1 -4.83 -17.62 10.44
C LEU A 1 -5.88 -16.56 10.72
N ASN A 2 -7.06 -16.66 10.10
CA ASN A 2 -8.20 -15.87 10.58
C ASN A 2 -8.60 -16.37 11.99
N LEU A 3 -9.33 -15.56 12.76
CA LEU A 3 -9.67 -15.91 14.16
C LEU A 3 -10.38 -17.27 14.25
N LEU A 4 -11.12 -17.66 13.21
CA LEU A 4 -11.85 -18.93 13.14
C LEU A 4 -10.90 -20.13 12.96
N GLU A 5 -9.87 -20.00 12.12
CA GLU A 5 -8.84 -21.02 11.95
C GLU A 5 -8.01 -21.21 13.22
N PHE A 6 -7.75 -20.14 13.98
CA PHE A 6 -7.01 -20.23 15.24
C PHE A 6 -7.82 -20.94 16.32
N VAL A 7 -9.14 -20.75 16.30
CA VAL A 7 -10.10 -21.42 17.17
C VAL A 7 -10.22 -22.91 16.85
N LEU A 8 -10.12 -23.30 15.57
CA LEU A 8 -10.14 -24.72 15.17
C LEU A 8 -8.88 -25.49 15.56
N VAL A 9 -7.76 -24.79 15.77
CA VAL A 9 -6.49 -25.38 16.24
C VAL A 9 -6.47 -25.52 17.78
N LEU A 10 -7.31 -24.76 18.49
CA LEU A 10 -7.42 -24.83 19.95
C LEU A 10 -8.52 -25.83 20.33
N ASP A 11 -8.17 -26.77 21.21
CA ASP A 11 -9.04 -27.84 21.71
C ASP A 11 -10.44 -27.30 22.11
N GLU A 12 -11.51 -27.97 21.64
CA GLU A 12 -12.90 -27.47 21.66
C GLU A 12 -13.40 -27.03 23.05
N LYS A 13 -12.76 -27.54 24.11
CA LYS A 13 -13.10 -27.25 25.51
C LYS A 13 -12.77 -25.83 25.99
N HIS A 14 -11.99 -25.04 25.24
CA HIS A 14 -11.58 -23.69 25.66
C HIS A 14 -12.21 -22.54 24.86
N ILE A 15 -13.09 -22.85 23.91
CA ILE A 15 -13.74 -21.85 23.07
C ILE A 15 -14.96 -21.27 23.82
N SER A 16 -14.72 -20.24 24.62
CA SER A 16 -15.80 -19.45 25.23
C SER A 16 -15.83 -18.04 24.62
N LEU A 17 -17.04 -17.45 24.55
CA LEU A 17 -17.24 -16.08 24.07
C LEU A 17 -16.41 -15.06 24.88
N GLU A 18 -16.14 -15.38 26.14
CA GLU A 18 -15.31 -14.58 27.03
C GLU A 18 -13.82 -14.67 26.67
N ASN A 19 -13.32 -15.87 26.35
CA ASN A 19 -11.94 -16.08 25.91
C ASN A 19 -11.68 -15.42 24.55
N LEU A 20 -12.65 -15.51 23.63
CA LEU A 20 -12.58 -14.84 22.31
C LEU A 20 -12.56 -13.31 22.43
N LYS A 21 -13.35 -12.74 23.34
CA LYS A 21 -13.32 -11.30 23.63
C LYS A 21 -12.00 -10.86 24.25
N LYS A 22 -11.42 -11.67 25.15
CA LYS A 22 -10.10 -11.42 25.74
C LYS A 22 -9.00 -11.43 24.66
N LEU A 23 -8.97 -12.45 23.79
CA LEU A 23 -8.04 -12.51 22.66
C LEU A 23 -8.19 -11.33 21.70
N ARG A 24 -9.42 -10.96 21.32
CA ARG A 24 -9.68 -9.77 20.50
C ARG A 24 -9.17 -8.50 21.16
N ASN A 25 -9.36 -8.37 22.47
CA ASN A 25 -8.94 -7.18 23.21
C ASN A 25 -7.42 -7.15 23.43
N SER A 26 -6.75 -8.29 23.58
CA SER A 26 -5.28 -8.39 23.62
C SER A 26 -4.62 -8.07 22.27
N ILE A 27 -5.34 -8.28 21.15
CA ILE A 27 -4.91 -7.80 19.82
C ILE A 27 -5.09 -6.27 19.71
N ASN A 28 -6.04 -5.69 20.45
CA ASN A 28 -6.36 -4.26 20.45
C ASN A 28 -5.75 -3.47 21.62
N SER A 29 -4.88 -4.06 22.45
CA SER A 29 -4.35 -3.41 23.66
C SER A 29 -3.25 -2.37 23.41
N GLU A 30 -2.87 -2.13 22.16
CA GLU A 30 -2.26 -0.85 21.76
C GLU A 30 -3.40 0.05 21.29
N GLY A 31 -3.73 1.09 22.05
CA GLY A 31 -4.95 1.92 21.94
C GLY A 31 -5.10 2.78 20.67
N VAL A 32 -4.67 2.29 19.53
CA VAL A 32 -4.95 2.80 18.19
C VAL A 32 -5.76 1.71 17.50
N SER A 33 -6.96 2.04 17.00
CA SER A 33 -7.74 1.10 16.19
C SER A 33 -6.81 0.44 15.17
N SER A 34 -6.81 -0.90 15.04
CA SER A 34 -5.89 -1.59 14.13
C SER A 34 -5.87 -0.94 12.73
N LYS A 35 -7.06 -0.53 12.24
CA LYS A 35 -7.23 0.24 10.99
C LYS A 35 -6.41 1.52 10.91
N ASP A 36 -6.31 2.26 12.01
CA ASP A 36 -5.56 3.52 12.06
C ASP A 36 -4.06 3.25 12.02
N THR A 37 -3.58 2.20 12.70
CA THR A 37 -2.16 1.78 12.67
C THR A 37 -1.72 1.35 11.27
N HIS A 38 -2.53 0.54 10.57
CA HIS A 38 -2.25 0.12 9.19
C HIS A 38 -2.10 1.33 8.25
N TYR A 39 -3.03 2.29 8.32
CA TYR A 39 -2.99 3.48 7.48
C TYR A 39 -1.79 4.38 7.80
N ILE A 40 -1.46 4.56 9.08
CA ILE A 40 -0.31 5.35 9.52
C ILE A 40 1.00 4.75 8.97
N LEU A 41 1.20 3.44 9.13
CA LEU A 41 2.40 2.76 8.63
C LEU A 41 2.51 2.82 7.11
N ALA A 42 1.41 2.58 6.40
CA ALA A 42 1.36 2.68 4.95
C ALA A 42 1.65 4.11 4.46
N SER A 43 1.12 5.11 5.15
CA SER A 43 1.39 6.51 4.85
C SER A 43 2.85 6.88 5.12
N ALA A 44 3.44 6.37 6.20
CA ALA A 44 4.85 6.61 6.53
C ALA A 44 5.79 5.97 5.50
N MET A 45 5.50 4.75 5.03
CA MET A 45 6.22 4.11 3.93
C MET A 45 6.19 4.97 2.65
N ILE A 46 5.01 5.44 2.24
CA ILE A 46 4.85 6.28 1.03
C ILE A 46 5.59 7.63 1.17
N LYS A 47 5.54 8.25 2.36
CA LYS A 47 6.32 9.48 2.61
C LYS A 47 7.83 9.23 2.55
N SER A 48 8.30 8.09 3.03
CA SER A 48 9.71 7.69 2.97
C SER A 48 10.17 7.48 1.52
N LEU A 49 9.35 6.79 0.72
CA LEU A 49 9.57 6.63 -0.73
C LEU A 49 9.67 8.00 -1.43
N ARG A 50 8.76 8.93 -1.13
CA ARG A 50 8.77 10.30 -1.67
C ARG A 50 10.04 11.06 -1.27
N GLY A 51 10.47 10.90 -0.02
CA GLY A 51 11.72 11.45 0.50
C GLY A 51 12.98 10.77 -0.03
N SER A 52 12.85 9.72 -0.86
CA SER A 52 13.96 8.90 -1.35
C SER A 52 14.80 8.28 -0.22
N ASP A 53 14.16 7.99 0.92
CA ASP A 53 14.77 7.33 2.07
C ASP A 53 14.49 5.82 2.00
N VAL A 54 15.48 5.07 1.49
CA VAL A 54 15.38 3.61 1.28
C VAL A 54 15.25 2.87 2.62
N ASP A 55 16.05 3.26 3.61
CA ASP A 55 16.10 2.58 4.91
C ASP A 55 14.78 2.76 5.66
N ALA A 56 14.25 3.99 5.71
CA ALA A 56 12.95 4.25 6.32
C ALA A 56 11.81 3.53 5.57
N ALA A 57 11.84 3.51 4.24
CA ALA A 57 10.82 2.82 3.45
C ALA A 57 10.83 1.31 3.73
N ILE A 58 12.00 0.67 3.81
CA ILE A 58 12.14 -0.75 4.16
C ILE A 58 11.72 -1.02 5.59
N TYR A 59 12.05 -0.12 6.53
CA TYR A 59 11.60 -0.24 7.92
C TYR A 59 10.07 -0.24 8.02
N TYR A 60 9.38 0.69 7.37
CA TYR A 60 7.92 0.73 7.39
C TYR A 60 7.28 -0.43 6.62
N LEU A 61 7.92 -0.91 5.55
CA LEU A 61 7.50 -2.16 4.89
C LEU A 61 7.54 -3.34 5.85
N ALA A 62 8.65 -3.51 6.59
CA ALA A 62 8.78 -4.59 7.57
C ALA A 62 7.72 -4.50 8.68
N ARG A 63 7.43 -3.28 9.17
CA ARG A 63 6.37 -3.03 10.15
C ARG A 63 4.98 -3.38 9.62
N LEU A 64 4.68 -3.12 8.35
CA LEU A 64 3.42 -3.50 7.71
C LEU A 64 3.28 -5.03 7.61
N ILE A 65 4.36 -5.71 7.21
CA ILE A 65 4.38 -7.18 7.10
C ILE A 65 4.18 -7.82 8.48
N ASP A 66 4.89 -7.34 9.50
CA ASP A 66 4.78 -7.83 10.88
C ASP A 66 3.37 -7.60 11.47
N ALA A 67 2.75 -6.46 11.14
CA ALA A 67 1.36 -6.17 11.48
C ALA A 67 0.33 -7.00 10.71
N GLY A 68 0.76 -7.89 9.81
CA GLY A 68 -0.12 -8.78 9.04
C GLY A 68 -0.83 -8.10 7.87
N GLU A 69 -0.31 -6.98 7.37
CA GLU A 69 -0.89 -6.28 6.22
C GLU A 69 -0.79 -7.11 4.94
N SER A 70 -1.82 -7.07 4.10
CA SER A 70 -1.87 -7.88 2.90
C SER A 70 -0.85 -7.41 1.86
N ALA A 71 -0.13 -8.35 1.23
CA ALA A 71 0.91 -8.01 0.26
C ALA A 71 0.35 -7.24 -0.95
N ASP A 72 -0.86 -7.61 -1.39
CA ASP A 72 -1.58 -6.93 -2.47
C ASP A 72 -2.02 -5.51 -2.08
N PHE A 73 -2.33 -5.25 -0.81
CA PHE A 73 -2.60 -3.91 -0.32
C PHE A 73 -1.34 -3.03 -0.42
N ILE A 74 -0.20 -3.52 0.06
CA ILE A 74 1.07 -2.79 -0.01
C ILE A 74 1.42 -2.51 -1.48
N ALA A 75 1.36 -3.53 -2.35
CA ALA A 75 1.69 -3.38 -3.76
C ALA A 75 0.76 -2.41 -4.50
N ARG A 76 -0.55 -2.35 -4.17
CA ARG A 76 -1.45 -1.31 -4.73
C ARG A 76 -0.96 0.11 -4.42
N ARG A 77 -0.41 0.34 -3.21
CA ARG A 77 0.13 1.67 -2.87
C ARG A 77 1.41 1.98 -3.64
N LEU A 78 2.24 0.97 -3.92
CA LEU A 78 3.43 1.13 -4.75
C LEU A 78 3.07 1.47 -6.21
N VAL A 79 2.01 0.86 -6.76
CA VAL A 79 1.48 1.21 -8.09
C VAL A 79 1.02 2.66 -8.14
N ILE A 80 0.24 3.11 -7.15
CA ILE A 80 -0.20 4.52 -7.08
C ILE A 80 1.02 5.45 -7.02
N PHE A 81 1.97 5.17 -6.11
CA PHE A 81 3.19 5.95 -5.95
C PHE A 81 4.00 6.06 -7.25
N SER A 82 4.13 4.96 -8.00
CA SER A 82 4.87 4.95 -9.26
C SER A 82 4.33 5.94 -10.30
N SER A 83 3.02 6.19 -10.31
CA SER A 83 2.40 7.18 -11.20
C SER A 83 2.30 8.58 -10.59
N GLU A 84 2.10 8.67 -9.27
CA GLU A 84 1.90 9.93 -8.54
C GLU A 84 3.20 10.72 -8.35
N ASP A 85 4.26 10.02 -7.93
CA ASP A 85 5.50 10.64 -7.44
C ASP A 85 6.73 10.37 -8.32
N ILE A 86 6.65 9.43 -9.28
CA ILE A 86 7.73 9.15 -10.24
C ILE A 86 7.29 9.52 -11.66
N GLY A 87 6.14 9.03 -12.10
CA GLY A 87 5.53 9.38 -13.38
C GLY A 87 6.48 9.20 -14.56
N ASN A 88 6.52 10.18 -15.46
CA ASN A 88 7.35 10.12 -16.67
C ASN A 88 8.84 10.42 -16.42
N ALA A 89 9.27 10.68 -15.17
CA ALA A 89 10.71 10.76 -14.88
C ALA A 89 11.38 9.39 -15.01
N ASP A 90 10.65 8.31 -14.71
CA ASP A 90 11.05 6.94 -14.97
C ASP A 90 9.81 6.06 -15.22
N PRO A 91 9.35 5.94 -16.48
CA PRO A 91 8.16 5.17 -16.82
C PRO A 91 8.24 3.68 -16.45
N ASN A 92 9.45 3.11 -16.27
CA ASN A 92 9.59 1.71 -15.89
C ASN A 92 9.13 1.43 -14.46
N ALA A 93 9.04 2.46 -13.60
CA ALA A 93 8.54 2.33 -12.24
C ALA A 93 7.11 1.75 -12.20
N LEU A 94 6.24 2.18 -13.12
CA LEU A 94 4.87 1.66 -13.20
C LEU A 94 4.85 0.19 -13.62
N ASN A 95 5.66 -0.19 -14.61
CA ASN A 95 5.77 -1.58 -15.05
C ASN A 95 6.23 -2.48 -13.90
N LEU A 96 7.29 -2.09 -13.19
CA LEU A 96 7.81 -2.85 -12.05
C LEU A 96 6.76 -2.97 -10.93
N ALA A 97 6.05 -1.89 -10.60
CA ALA A 97 5.03 -1.90 -9.55
C ALA A 97 3.82 -2.77 -9.92
N VAL A 98 3.37 -2.75 -11.18
CA VAL A 98 2.29 -3.60 -11.68
C VAL A 98 2.72 -5.06 -11.67
N SER A 99 3.90 -5.40 -12.18
CA SER A 99 4.44 -6.75 -12.11
C SER A 99 4.60 -7.23 -10.67
N THR A 100 4.99 -6.33 -9.75
CA THR A 100 5.04 -6.62 -8.31
C THR A 100 3.66 -6.98 -7.77
N LEU A 101 2.63 -6.18 -8.08
CA LEU A 101 1.25 -6.44 -7.65
C LEU A 101 0.71 -7.79 -8.16
N GLU A 102 1.01 -8.15 -9.40
CA GLU A 102 0.64 -9.45 -9.96
C GLU A 102 1.39 -10.59 -9.28
N ALA A 103 2.71 -10.45 -9.11
CA ALA A 103 3.54 -11.48 -8.50
C ALA A 103 3.15 -11.76 -7.05
N VAL A 104 2.90 -10.73 -6.22
CA VAL A 104 2.53 -10.95 -4.81
C VAL A 104 1.16 -11.60 -4.66
N LYS A 105 0.22 -11.38 -5.59
CA LYS A 105 -1.08 -12.08 -5.59
C LYS A 105 -0.93 -13.58 -5.89
N ASN A 106 0.00 -13.94 -6.77
CA ASN A 106 0.22 -15.32 -7.17
C ASN A 106 1.11 -16.11 -6.19
N ILE A 107 2.02 -15.42 -5.48
CA ILE A 107 3.02 -16.05 -4.62
C ILE A 107 2.61 -16.04 -3.15
N GLY A 108 2.07 -14.92 -2.65
CA GLY A 108 1.70 -14.79 -1.24
C GLY A 108 2.90 -14.77 -0.28
N TYR A 109 2.61 -14.72 1.02
CA TYR A 109 3.64 -14.75 2.07
C TYR A 109 4.10 -16.19 2.38
N PRO A 110 5.37 -16.37 2.80
CA PRO A 110 6.35 -15.33 3.15
C PRO A 110 7.12 -14.72 1.96
N GLU A 111 7.20 -15.37 0.80
CA GLU A 111 8.04 -14.99 -0.33
C GLU A 111 7.71 -13.60 -0.93
N ALA A 112 6.45 -13.17 -0.88
CA ALA A 112 6.02 -11.85 -1.34
C ALA A 112 6.81 -10.68 -0.69
N ARG A 113 7.33 -10.86 0.52
CA ARG A 113 8.17 -9.83 1.18
C ARG A 113 9.40 -9.45 0.37
N ILE A 114 9.98 -10.41 -0.37
CA ILE A 114 11.20 -10.21 -1.17
C ILE A 114 10.89 -9.35 -2.39
N ILE A 115 9.77 -9.63 -3.04
CA ILE A 115 9.28 -8.91 -4.23
C ILE A 115 8.90 -7.47 -3.85
N LEU A 116 8.18 -7.31 -2.73
CA LEU A 116 7.85 -5.99 -2.19
C LEU A 116 9.10 -5.18 -1.86
N ALA A 117 10.09 -5.79 -1.19
CA ALA A 117 11.34 -5.12 -0.85
C ALA A 117 12.09 -4.65 -2.11
N GLN A 118 12.19 -5.48 -3.14
CA GLN A 118 12.82 -5.10 -4.41
C GLN A 118 12.14 -3.87 -5.03
N CYS A 119 10.81 -3.88 -5.09
CA CYS A 119 10.04 -2.76 -5.63
C CYS A 119 10.21 -1.49 -4.79
N VAL A 120 10.17 -1.60 -3.46
CA VAL A 120 10.36 -0.46 -2.53
C VAL A 120 11.73 0.19 -2.72
N VAL A 121 12.81 -0.59 -2.78
CA VAL A 121 14.17 -0.06 -2.99
C VAL A 121 14.27 0.68 -4.33
N TYR A 122 13.71 0.10 -5.39
CA TYR A 122 13.70 0.75 -6.71
C TYR A 122 12.96 2.09 -6.67
N LEU A 123 11.73 2.11 -6.14
CA LEU A 123 10.89 3.30 -6.10
C LEU A 123 11.49 4.41 -5.21
N ALA A 124 12.12 4.05 -4.09
CA ALA A 124 12.85 5.00 -3.26
C ALA A 124 14.06 5.61 -4.00
N SER A 125 14.76 4.82 -4.81
CA SER A 125 16.04 5.23 -5.42
C SER A 125 15.91 5.93 -6.78
N THR A 126 14.76 5.84 -7.45
CA THR A 126 14.56 6.45 -8.78
C THR A 126 14.21 7.95 -8.73
N ILE A 127 14.26 8.61 -9.88
CA ILE A 127 13.97 10.04 -10.03
C ILE A 127 12.48 10.30 -9.77
N LYS A 128 12.15 11.41 -9.09
CA LYS A 128 10.78 11.77 -8.74
C LYS A 128 10.22 12.84 -9.67
N SER A 129 8.97 12.70 -10.09
CA SER A 129 8.19 13.72 -10.79
C SER A 129 6.69 13.48 -10.61
N ASN A 130 5.99 14.51 -10.14
CA ASN A 130 4.53 14.50 -10.03
C ASN A 130 3.84 15.34 -11.12
N ALA A 131 4.53 15.62 -12.23
CA ALA A 131 4.02 16.49 -13.28
C ALA A 131 2.70 15.97 -13.89
N SER A 132 2.63 14.68 -14.25
CA SER A 132 1.41 14.07 -14.80
C SER A 132 0.26 14.08 -13.79
N TYR A 133 0.55 13.81 -12.52
CA TYR A 133 -0.43 13.87 -11.42
C TYR A 133 -1.00 15.29 -11.23
N LYS A 134 -0.15 16.32 -11.23
CA LYS A 134 -0.61 17.72 -11.17
C LYS A 134 -1.44 18.10 -12.37
N ALA A 135 -0.97 17.77 -13.58
CA ALA A 135 -1.65 18.13 -14.82
C ALA A 135 -3.08 17.60 -14.90
N ILE A 136 -3.32 16.33 -14.54
CA ILE A 136 -4.69 15.77 -14.56
C ILE A 136 -5.58 16.40 -13.49
N ASN A 137 -5.04 16.70 -12.30
CA ASN A 137 -5.80 17.35 -11.23
C ASN A 137 -6.18 18.79 -11.58
N GLU A 138 -5.27 19.54 -12.21
CA GLU A 138 -5.53 20.90 -12.70
C GLU A 138 -6.60 20.89 -13.80
N ALA A 139 -6.50 19.97 -14.77
CA ALA A 139 -7.50 19.80 -15.82
C ALA A 139 -8.88 19.41 -15.28
N LEU A 140 -8.96 18.47 -14.34
CA LEU A 140 -10.21 18.08 -13.69
C LEU A 140 -10.81 19.23 -12.88
N ASN A 141 -9.96 20.01 -12.20
CA ASN A 141 -10.41 21.21 -11.51
C ASN A 141 -10.95 22.26 -12.49
N TYR A 142 -10.33 22.44 -13.65
CA TYR A 142 -10.86 23.32 -14.68
C TYR A 142 -12.24 22.86 -15.16
N VAL A 143 -12.41 21.59 -15.54
CA VAL A 143 -13.68 21.05 -16.03
C VAL A 143 -14.79 21.15 -14.99
N LYS A 144 -14.48 21.02 -13.69
CA LYS A 144 -15.47 21.13 -12.63
C LYS A 144 -16.01 22.56 -12.45
N ASN A 145 -15.20 23.57 -12.77
CA ASN A 145 -15.49 24.97 -12.45
C ASN A 145 -15.80 25.84 -13.68
N ASN A 146 -15.80 25.26 -14.89
CA ASN A 146 -16.02 25.98 -16.14
C ASN A 146 -16.97 25.19 -17.04
N GLU A 147 -17.62 25.88 -17.98
CA GLU A 147 -18.40 25.21 -19.02
C GLU A 147 -17.48 24.38 -19.94
N ALA A 148 -18.03 23.31 -20.51
CA ALA A 148 -17.30 22.49 -21.46
C ALA A 148 -16.98 23.31 -22.72
N LEU A 149 -15.71 23.33 -23.10
CA LEU A 149 -15.28 23.93 -24.37
C LEU A 149 -15.83 23.12 -25.54
N GLU A 150 -16.14 23.79 -26.64
CA GLU A 150 -16.52 23.13 -27.88
C GLU A 150 -15.34 22.30 -28.42
N ILE A 151 -15.62 21.09 -28.90
CA ILE A 151 -14.61 20.23 -29.53
C ILE A 151 -14.37 20.79 -30.96
N PRO A 152 -13.13 21.20 -31.31
CA PRO A 152 -12.88 21.73 -32.65
C PRO A 152 -13.16 20.71 -33.76
N ASN A 153 -13.86 21.13 -34.81
CA ASN A 153 -14.28 20.28 -35.94
C ASN A 153 -13.14 19.63 -36.75
N TYR A 154 -11.88 20.01 -36.50
CA TYR A 154 -10.71 19.47 -37.21
C TYR A 154 -9.96 18.37 -36.42
N LEU A 155 -10.37 18.08 -35.18
CA LEU A 155 -9.85 16.98 -34.38
C LEU A 155 -10.60 15.68 -34.67
#